data_AF-A0A4S3JIB6-F1
#
_entry.id   AF-A0A4S3JIB6-F1
#
_cell.length_a   1.000
_cell.length_b   1.000
_cell.length_c   1.000
_cell.angle_alpha   90.00
_cell.angle_beta   90.00
_cell.angle_gamma   90.00
#
_symmetry.space_group_name_H-M   'P 1'
#
loop_
_entity.id
_entity.type
_entity.pdbx_description
1 polymer ?
#
loop_
_entity_poly.entity_id
_entity_poly.type
_entity_poly.pdbx_seq_one_letter_code
_entity_poly.pdbx_strand_id
1 'polypeptide(L)'
;MPQSVPASRQVTKGGHPLANSSVLQTYDIHTDNHISRQALARTNATTLRVSPEGSQITAPDVTHLSVSQDGKWMATIDDWYPYPQDVQALELNGEKSSNAVRETFLKLWRWDNSSGLWELAARIDAPHFSEYNPVPVLDLASRPRSHDFATIGCDMVLRVWCPSTRHHNGLGTGSEAPLRETWKCRNTIDMNGYVIGHNPGECSAASINFSEDGSVLAVCPQSASSNTGLAVLIDTQSYEVRHSRTGLYSGELYGAKFLGCHLIIASKESVSIWNTVDDIVRTVNLAEANSSFATGSQLLAVNPKSQTFALATQHLENEAAKKKSRKSAFYAMFLTLVNPIRWPYNFSLV
;
A
#
# COMPACT_ATOMS: atom_id res chain seq x y z
N MET A 1 -20.90 -6.39 4.57
CA MET A 1 -20.12 -5.15 4.62
C MET A 1 -19.78 -4.81 3.17
N PRO A 2 -20.13 -3.61 2.68
CA PRO A 2 -19.76 -3.18 1.35
C PRO A 2 -18.23 -3.09 1.21
N GLN A 3 -17.71 -3.30 -0.01
CA GLN A 3 -16.29 -3.22 -0.30
C GLN A 3 -15.98 -1.88 -0.96
N SER A 4 -14.93 -1.21 -0.50
CA SER A 4 -14.48 0.07 -1.03
C SER A 4 -13.13 -0.10 -1.71
N VAL A 5 -13.03 0.32 -2.97
CA VAL A 5 -11.80 0.22 -3.76
C VAL A 5 -11.54 1.53 -4.52
N PRO A 6 -10.28 1.98 -4.64
CA PRO A 6 -9.93 3.03 -5.58
C PRO A 6 -10.35 2.59 -6.99
N ALA A 7 -11.15 3.43 -7.65
CA ALA A 7 -11.64 3.16 -9.00
C ALA A 7 -10.83 3.98 -10.01
N SER A 8 -10.24 3.27 -10.96
CA SER A 8 -9.62 3.86 -12.13
C SER A 8 -10.59 3.91 -13.31
N ARG A 9 -10.55 4.99 -14.11
CA ARG A 9 -11.37 5.12 -15.32
C ARG A 9 -10.49 4.86 -16.55
N GLN A 10 -10.56 3.68 -17.17
CA GLN A 10 -9.85 3.41 -18.44
C GLN A 10 -10.76 3.45 -19.67
N VAL A 11 -10.29 4.08 -20.76
CA VAL A 11 -9.78 3.46 -22.01
C VAL A 11 -9.32 4.61 -22.93
N THR A 12 -8.03 4.67 -23.29
CA THR A 12 -7.59 5.31 -24.55
C THR A 12 -6.80 4.29 -25.36
N LYS A 13 -7.03 4.28 -26.68
CA LYS A 13 -6.47 3.32 -27.65
C LYS A 13 -4.95 3.47 -27.91
N GLY A 14 -4.21 4.09 -27.00
CA GLY A 14 -2.87 4.64 -27.26
C GLY A 14 -1.71 4.09 -26.43
N GLY A 15 -1.90 3.00 -25.66
CA GLY A 15 -0.77 2.30 -25.02
C GLY A 15 -0.03 3.03 -23.89
N HIS A 16 -0.50 4.21 -23.45
CA HIS A 16 -0.01 4.86 -22.23
C HIS A 16 -0.97 4.59 -21.05
N PRO A 17 -0.48 4.17 -19.87
CA PRO A 17 -1.31 3.94 -18.71
C PRO A 17 -1.79 5.30 -18.17
N LEU A 18 -3.07 5.59 -18.36
CA LEU A 18 -3.71 6.87 -18.01
C LEU A 18 -4.85 6.63 -17.02
N ALA A 19 -4.56 5.78 -16.05
CA ALA A 19 -5.52 5.15 -15.19
C ALA A 19 -5.40 5.74 -13.77
N ASN A 20 -5.69 7.03 -13.60
CA ASN A 20 -5.60 7.66 -12.28
C ASN A 20 -6.80 7.27 -11.38
N SER A 21 -6.49 6.72 -10.22
CA SER A 21 -7.41 6.20 -9.21
C SER A 21 -7.73 7.28 -8.16
N SER A 22 -8.14 8.46 -8.61
CA SER A 22 -8.42 9.62 -7.75
C SER A 22 -9.74 9.53 -6.96
N VAL A 23 -10.50 8.46 -7.16
CA VAL A 23 -11.89 8.32 -6.68
C VAL A 23 -12.11 6.97 -6.02
N LEU A 24 -12.75 6.97 -4.86
CA LEU A 24 -13.27 5.79 -4.19
C LEU A 24 -14.61 5.38 -4.78
N GLN A 25 -14.75 4.09 -5.07
CA GLN A 25 -16.03 3.49 -5.39
C GLN A 25 -16.41 2.48 -4.31
N THR A 26 -17.63 2.60 -3.79
CA THR A 26 -18.21 1.67 -2.82
C THR A 26 -19.18 0.76 -3.54
N TYR A 27 -18.99 -0.54 -3.40
CA TYR A 27 -19.76 -1.57 -4.09
C TYR A 27 -20.34 -2.58 -3.10
N ASP A 28 -21.61 -2.93 -3.28
CA ASP A 28 -22.23 -4.05 -2.57
C ASP A 28 -22.02 -5.33 -3.37
N ILE A 29 -21.15 -6.20 -2.86
CA ILE A 29 -20.86 -7.51 -3.46
C ILE A 29 -22.03 -8.51 -3.32
N HIS A 30 -22.96 -8.30 -2.38
CA HIS A 30 -24.10 -9.19 -2.17
C HIS A 30 -25.20 -8.93 -3.20
N THR A 31 -25.48 -7.65 -3.46
CA THR A 31 -26.51 -7.25 -4.42
C THR A 31 -25.97 -6.95 -5.81
N ASP A 32 -24.65 -7.03 -5.99
CA ASP A 32 -23.93 -6.67 -7.22
C ASP A 32 -24.27 -5.23 -7.69
N ASN A 33 -24.26 -4.28 -6.75
CA ASN A 33 -24.67 -2.90 -7.01
C ASN A 33 -23.65 -1.86 -6.56
N HIS A 34 -23.49 -0.82 -7.38
CA HIS A 34 -22.78 0.38 -7.00
C HIS A 34 -23.56 1.18 -5.94
N ILE A 35 -22.92 1.51 -4.82
CA ILE A 35 -23.52 2.30 -3.74
C ILE A 35 -23.17 3.77 -3.90
N SER A 36 -21.89 4.11 -3.91
CA SER A 36 -21.44 5.50 -3.88
C SER A 36 -20.08 5.68 -4.55
N ARG A 37 -19.83 6.92 -4.98
CA ARG A 37 -18.58 7.34 -5.62
C ARG A 37 -18.13 8.65 -5.00
N GLN A 38 -16.91 8.69 -4.49
CA GLN A 38 -16.38 9.84 -3.76
C GLN A 38 -14.95 10.18 -4.17
N ALA A 39 -14.67 11.45 -4.48
CA ALA A 39 -13.31 11.89 -4.78
C ALA A 39 -12.43 11.84 -3.52
N LEU A 40 -11.26 11.20 -3.63
CA LEU A 40 -10.24 11.14 -2.58
C LEU A 40 -9.08 12.11 -2.86
N ALA A 41 -8.81 12.34 -4.14
CA ALA A 41 -7.87 13.35 -4.60
C ALA A 41 -8.59 14.49 -5.33
N ARG A 42 -7.85 15.57 -5.62
CA ARG A 42 -8.36 16.66 -6.45
C ARG A 42 -8.76 16.08 -7.80
N THR A 43 -10.03 16.24 -8.18
CA THR A 43 -10.53 15.81 -9.49
C THR A 43 -11.00 17.00 -10.31
N ASN A 44 -10.69 16.96 -11.60
CA ASN A 44 -11.12 17.95 -12.58
C ASN A 44 -12.44 17.49 -13.21
N ALA A 45 -13.51 17.50 -12.41
CA ALA A 45 -14.82 17.02 -12.85
C ALA A 45 -15.52 18.00 -13.81
N THR A 46 -15.29 19.30 -13.67
CA THR A 46 -15.97 20.38 -14.40
C THR A 46 -15.06 21.19 -15.32
N THR A 47 -13.75 20.90 -15.33
CA THR A 47 -12.75 21.62 -16.13
C THR A 47 -12.35 20.86 -17.38
N LEU A 48 -11.86 21.60 -18.39
CA LEU A 48 -11.27 21.01 -19.59
C LEU A 48 -10.15 20.04 -19.17
N ARG A 49 -10.15 18.84 -19.75
CA ARG A 49 -9.18 17.78 -19.43
C ARG A 49 -7.85 17.94 -20.16
N VAL A 50 -7.70 19.03 -20.90
CA VAL A 50 -6.59 19.28 -21.82
C VAL A 50 -6.06 20.68 -21.54
N SER A 51 -4.75 20.82 -21.46
CA SER A 51 -4.06 22.09 -21.31
C SER A 51 -4.14 22.93 -22.60
N PRO A 52 -3.81 24.22 -22.57
CA PRO A 52 -3.71 25.05 -23.78
C PRO A 52 -2.77 24.47 -24.86
N GLU A 53 -1.75 23.72 -24.45
CA GLU A 53 -0.74 23.07 -25.29
C GLU A 53 -1.21 21.72 -25.86
N GLY A 54 -2.41 21.25 -25.46
CA GLY A 54 -2.95 19.98 -25.91
C GLY A 54 -2.57 18.77 -25.06
N SER A 55 -1.81 18.95 -23.97
CA SER A 55 -1.45 17.86 -23.06
C SER A 55 -2.63 17.51 -22.14
N GLN A 56 -2.76 16.25 -21.75
CA GLN A 56 -3.85 15.84 -20.86
C GLN A 56 -3.56 16.28 -19.42
N ILE A 57 -4.53 16.85 -18.70
CA ILE A 57 -4.34 17.18 -17.29
C ILE A 57 -4.58 15.92 -16.43
N THR A 58 -3.57 15.51 -15.68
CA THR A 58 -3.63 14.36 -14.76
C THR A 58 -4.04 14.80 -13.36
N ALA A 59 -5.02 14.10 -12.80
CA ALA A 59 -5.32 14.17 -11.36
C ALA A 59 -4.36 13.27 -10.56
N PRO A 60 -4.14 13.54 -9.26
CA PRO A 60 -3.34 12.67 -8.39
C PRO A 60 -3.89 11.24 -8.36
N ASP A 61 -3.00 10.27 -8.14
CA ASP A 61 -3.32 8.85 -8.07
C ASP A 61 -3.31 8.38 -6.62
N VAL A 62 -4.37 7.70 -6.17
CA VAL A 62 -4.39 7.11 -4.83
C VAL A 62 -3.64 5.78 -4.89
N THR A 63 -2.42 5.76 -4.35
CA THR A 63 -1.50 4.62 -4.43
C THR A 63 -1.74 3.61 -3.32
N HIS A 64 -2.14 4.07 -2.14
CA HIS A 64 -2.41 3.22 -0.98
C HIS A 64 -3.71 3.60 -0.28
N LEU A 65 -4.41 2.60 0.24
CA LEU A 65 -5.63 2.77 1.02
C LEU A 65 -5.69 1.72 2.11
N SER A 66 -6.00 2.13 3.34
CA SER A 66 -6.23 1.22 4.46
C SER A 66 -7.39 1.71 5.32
N VAL A 67 -8.24 0.79 5.76
CA VAL A 67 -9.40 1.06 6.61
C VAL A 67 -9.16 0.41 7.96
N SER A 68 -9.35 1.18 9.03
CA SER A 68 -9.33 0.68 10.41
C SER A 68 -10.31 -0.47 10.62
N GLN A 69 -10.00 -1.36 11.57
CA GLN A 69 -10.77 -2.59 11.79
C GLN A 69 -12.26 -2.35 12.12
N ASP A 70 -12.59 -1.23 12.77
CA ASP A 70 -13.97 -0.86 13.10
C ASP A 70 -14.70 -0.10 11.99
N GLY A 71 -14.01 0.17 10.87
CA GLY A 71 -14.56 0.89 9.72
C GLY A 71 -14.76 2.39 9.95
N LYS A 72 -14.32 2.97 11.07
CA LYS A 72 -14.56 4.38 11.39
C LYS A 72 -13.54 5.33 10.78
N TRP A 73 -12.35 4.83 10.52
CA TRP A 73 -11.24 5.58 9.95
C TRP A 73 -10.70 4.92 8.70
N MET A 74 -10.27 5.75 7.76
CA MET A 74 -9.54 5.34 6.55
C MET A 74 -8.35 6.27 6.37
N ALA A 75 -7.23 5.71 5.94
CA ALA A 75 -6.06 6.43 5.51
C ALA A 75 -5.83 6.18 4.02
N THR A 76 -5.45 7.22 3.28
CA THR A 76 -5.09 7.11 1.87
C THR A 76 -3.80 7.85 1.61
N ILE A 77 -2.98 7.32 0.71
CA ILE A 77 -1.86 8.03 0.10
C ILE A 77 -2.24 8.39 -1.32
N ASP A 78 -2.08 9.65 -1.71
CA ASP A 78 -2.10 10.06 -3.10
C ASP A 78 -0.82 10.75 -3.52
N ASP A 79 -0.34 10.38 -4.72
CA ASP A 79 0.85 10.90 -5.37
C ASP A 79 0.48 11.65 -6.66
N TRP A 80 1.19 12.75 -6.91
CA TRP A 80 1.10 13.49 -8.16
C TRP A 80 2.46 14.04 -8.58
N TYR A 81 2.63 14.13 -9.90
CA TYR A 81 3.82 14.71 -10.52
C TYR A 81 3.38 15.65 -11.63
N PRO A 82 4.00 16.83 -11.75
CA PRO A 82 3.85 17.66 -12.92
C PRO A 82 4.48 16.98 -14.14
N TYR A 83 4.11 17.43 -15.33
CA TYR A 83 4.82 16.96 -16.52
C TYR A 83 6.25 17.49 -16.52
N PRO A 84 7.24 16.69 -16.99
CA PRO A 84 8.63 17.14 -17.07
C PRO A 84 8.81 18.45 -17.85
N GLN A 85 7.96 18.68 -18.85
CA GLN A 85 7.95 19.91 -19.66
C GLN A 85 7.58 21.15 -18.83
N ASP A 86 6.69 21.00 -17.83
CA ASP A 86 6.18 22.10 -17.00
C ASP A 86 7.21 22.55 -15.96
N VAL A 87 8.12 21.65 -15.57
CA VAL A 87 9.15 21.91 -14.55
C VAL A 87 10.53 22.18 -15.14
N GLN A 88 10.68 22.15 -16.46
CA GLN A 88 11.96 22.38 -17.14
C GLN A 88 12.58 23.74 -16.77
N ALA A 89 11.76 24.78 -16.55
CA ALA A 89 12.24 26.09 -16.13
C ALA A 89 12.76 26.14 -14.68
N LEU A 90 12.42 25.14 -13.86
CA LEU A 90 12.88 25.00 -12.47
C LEU A 90 14.22 24.25 -12.37
N GLU A 91 14.66 23.60 -13.45
CA GLU A 91 15.94 22.87 -13.53
C GLU A 91 17.12 23.85 -13.70
N LEU A 92 17.45 24.61 -12.66
CA LEU A 92 18.70 25.37 -12.62
C LEU A 92 19.89 24.40 -12.48
N ASN A 93 20.84 24.48 -13.41
CA ASN A 93 22.17 23.80 -13.38
C ASN A 93 22.26 22.33 -13.81
N GLY A 94 21.26 21.77 -14.50
CA GLY A 94 21.40 20.44 -15.14
C GLY A 94 21.36 19.24 -14.19
N GLU A 95 21.11 19.46 -12.90
CA GLU A 95 20.66 18.40 -11.99
C GLU A 95 19.20 18.09 -12.31
N LYS A 96 18.95 16.91 -12.90
CA LYS A 96 17.59 16.41 -13.17
C LYS A 96 16.88 16.09 -11.85
N SER A 97 16.28 17.10 -11.24
CA SER A 97 15.51 16.99 -10.00
C SER A 97 14.11 16.42 -10.24
N SER A 98 13.99 15.37 -11.07
CA SER A 98 12.71 14.76 -11.46
C SER A 98 11.84 14.29 -10.29
N ASN A 99 12.43 14.07 -9.11
CA ASN A 99 11.73 13.76 -7.86
C ASN A 99 11.39 14.98 -6.99
N ALA A 100 11.99 16.14 -7.22
CA ALA A 100 11.87 17.32 -6.36
C ALA A 100 10.53 18.05 -6.46
N VAL A 101 9.73 17.76 -7.50
CA VAL A 101 8.40 18.37 -7.70
C VAL A 101 7.28 17.34 -7.56
N ARG A 102 7.48 16.32 -6.71
CA ARG A 102 6.41 15.38 -6.34
C ARG A 102 5.54 15.99 -5.25
N GLU A 103 4.23 15.82 -5.39
CA GLU A 103 3.28 16.04 -4.29
C GLU A 103 2.78 14.68 -3.77
N THR A 104 3.01 14.44 -2.48
CA THR A 104 2.53 13.24 -1.78
C THR A 104 1.71 13.67 -0.58
N PHE A 105 0.47 13.19 -0.48
CA PHE A 105 -0.43 13.49 0.63
C PHE A 105 -0.85 12.21 1.36
N LEU A 106 -0.71 12.22 2.68
CA LEU A 106 -1.41 11.29 3.56
C LEU A 106 -2.70 11.96 4.02
N LYS A 107 -3.84 11.37 3.67
CA LYS A 107 -5.18 11.87 4.07
C LYS A 107 -5.85 10.90 5.01
N LEU A 108 -6.41 11.43 6.08
CA LEU A 108 -7.11 10.69 7.13
C LEU A 108 -8.58 11.08 7.06
N TRP A 109 -9.42 10.07 6.90
CA TRP A 109 -10.84 10.21 6.65
C TRP A 109 -11.62 9.54 7.77
N ARG A 110 -12.65 10.20 8.24
CA ARG A 110 -13.60 9.67 9.22
C ARG A 110 -14.88 9.26 8.49
N TRP A 111 -15.41 8.09 8.81
CA TRP A 111 -16.71 7.67 8.31
C TRP A 111 -17.82 8.46 8.99
N ASP A 112 -18.66 9.13 8.20
CA ASP A 112 -19.88 9.76 8.70
C ASP A 112 -21.09 8.86 8.41
N ASN A 113 -21.69 8.34 9.49
CA ASN A 113 -22.87 7.49 9.40
C ASN A 113 -24.11 8.24 8.88
N SER A 114 -24.17 9.58 9.02
CA SER A 114 -25.34 10.36 8.62
C SER A 114 -25.38 10.60 7.11
N SER A 115 -24.25 10.96 6.51
CA SER A 115 -24.14 11.11 5.05
C SER A 115 -23.80 9.80 4.33
N GLY A 116 -23.26 8.79 5.03
CA GLY A 116 -22.74 7.58 4.41
C GLY A 116 -21.51 7.84 3.54
N LEU A 117 -20.73 8.87 3.88
CA LEU A 117 -19.55 9.31 3.15
C LEU A 117 -18.35 9.47 4.08
N TRP A 118 -17.16 9.52 3.48
CA TRP A 118 -15.91 9.77 4.19
C TRP A 118 -15.66 11.29 4.33
N GLU A 119 -15.45 11.78 5.53
CA GLU A 119 -15.10 13.18 5.80
C GLU A 119 -13.59 13.32 6.01
N LEU A 120 -12.96 14.28 5.33
CA LEU A 120 -11.53 14.54 5.53
C LEU A 120 -11.29 15.16 6.91
N ALA A 121 -10.60 14.45 7.79
CA ALA A 121 -10.27 14.91 9.13
C ALA A 121 -8.89 15.58 9.21
N ALA A 122 -7.91 15.02 8.49
CA ALA A 122 -6.56 15.58 8.40
C ALA A 122 -5.92 15.28 7.06
N ARG A 123 -5.01 16.16 6.65
CA ARG A 123 -4.11 15.99 5.51
C ARG A 123 -2.71 16.33 5.98
N ILE A 124 -1.77 15.43 5.73
CA ILE A 124 -0.35 15.60 5.96
C ILE A 124 0.33 15.69 4.61
N ASP A 125 1.04 16.79 4.40
CA ASP A 125 1.85 17.03 3.21
C ASP A 125 3.24 16.42 3.40
N ALA A 126 3.75 15.73 2.38
CA ALA A 126 5.06 15.07 2.38
C ALA A 126 5.30 14.22 3.65
N PRO A 127 4.51 13.14 3.87
CA PRO A 127 4.63 12.31 5.07
C PRO A 127 6.01 11.67 5.23
N HIS A 128 6.74 11.49 4.12
CA HIS A 128 8.12 11.02 4.06
C HIS A 128 8.95 11.97 3.20
N PHE A 129 10.21 12.18 3.60
CA PHE A 129 11.13 13.08 2.91
C PHE A 129 12.56 12.60 3.06
N SER A 130 13.39 12.86 2.05
CA SER A 130 14.83 12.66 2.10
C SER A 130 15.50 14.01 1.85
N GLU A 131 16.35 14.42 2.80
CA GLU A 131 16.90 15.76 2.88
C GLU A 131 15.79 16.82 2.88
N TYR A 132 15.45 17.36 1.72
CA TYR A 132 14.44 18.40 1.53
C TYR A 132 13.35 18.03 0.51
N ASN A 133 13.43 16.83 -0.08
CA ASN A 133 12.52 16.40 -1.13
C ASN A 133 11.54 15.36 -0.62
N PRO A 134 10.23 15.48 -0.93
CA PRO A 134 9.26 14.43 -0.69
C PRO A 134 9.70 13.13 -1.37
N VAL A 135 9.52 12.00 -0.68
CA VAL A 135 9.83 10.67 -1.23
C VAL A 135 8.57 9.79 -1.23
N PRO A 136 8.50 8.79 -2.12
CA PRO A 136 7.35 7.88 -2.17
C PRO A 136 7.05 7.21 -0.82
N VAL A 137 5.77 7.01 -0.55
CA VAL A 137 5.32 6.06 0.46
C VAL A 137 5.26 4.67 -0.18
N LEU A 138 5.93 3.71 0.44
CA LEU A 138 6.06 2.35 -0.05
C LEU A 138 4.92 1.44 0.42
N ASP A 139 4.41 1.63 1.64
CA ASP A 139 3.24 0.88 2.15
C ASP A 139 2.54 1.63 3.30
N LEU A 140 1.27 1.27 3.54
CA LEU A 140 0.36 1.83 4.55
C LEU A 140 -0.41 0.69 5.22
N ALA A 141 -0.40 0.63 6.56
CA ALA A 141 -1.17 -0.35 7.32
C ALA A 141 -1.97 0.28 8.48
N SER A 142 -3.18 -0.22 8.71
CA SER A 142 -3.98 0.11 9.90
C SER A 142 -3.67 -0.85 11.03
N ARG A 143 -3.52 -0.35 12.26
CA ARG A 143 -3.35 -1.20 13.43
C ARG A 143 -4.70 -1.79 13.90
N PRO A 144 -4.82 -3.11 14.05
CA PRO A 144 -6.01 -3.73 14.66
C PRO A 144 -6.27 -3.20 16.08
N ARG A 145 -7.54 -3.12 16.48
CA ARG A 145 -7.99 -2.61 17.80
C ARG A 145 -7.54 -1.18 18.17
N SER A 146 -6.97 -0.44 17.23
CA SER A 146 -6.58 0.97 17.38
C SER A 146 -7.02 1.76 16.14
N HIS A 147 -6.88 3.08 16.21
CA HIS A 147 -7.07 3.99 15.08
C HIS A 147 -5.73 4.49 14.52
N ASP A 148 -4.62 3.87 14.94
CA ASP A 148 -3.29 4.24 14.46
C ASP A 148 -3.04 3.66 13.06
N PHE A 149 -2.37 4.43 12.20
CA PHE A 149 -1.90 3.99 10.88
C PHE A 149 -0.38 4.10 10.81
N ALA A 150 0.28 3.11 10.20
CA ALA A 150 1.71 3.14 9.97
C ALA A 150 2.00 3.34 8.47
N THR A 151 3.04 4.13 8.16
CA THR A 151 3.55 4.31 6.80
C THR A 151 5.05 4.08 6.77
N ILE A 152 5.56 3.50 5.69
CA ILE A 152 7.00 3.43 5.43
C ILE A 152 7.28 4.08 4.08
N GLY A 153 8.32 4.92 4.00
CA GLY A 153 8.71 5.61 2.78
C GLY A 153 10.00 5.08 2.18
N CYS A 154 10.38 5.59 1.00
CA CYS A 154 11.70 5.35 0.41
C CYS A 154 12.86 5.92 1.25
N ASP A 155 12.55 6.80 2.22
CA ASP A 155 13.49 7.24 3.26
C ASP A 155 13.84 6.13 4.26
N MET A 156 13.20 4.96 4.15
CA MET A 156 13.30 3.83 5.09
C MET A 156 12.96 4.23 6.53
N VAL A 157 12.18 5.29 6.69
CA VAL A 157 11.66 5.68 7.99
C VAL A 157 10.26 5.10 8.11
N LEU A 158 9.99 4.35 9.17
CA LEU A 158 8.64 3.95 9.55
C LEU A 158 8.03 5.05 10.43
N ARG A 159 6.83 5.52 10.09
CA ARG A 159 6.10 6.54 10.85
C ARG A 159 4.74 6.02 11.28
N VAL A 160 4.33 6.40 12.48
CA VAL A 160 3.04 6.00 13.05
C VAL A 160 2.20 7.24 13.33
N TRP A 161 1.04 7.29 12.69
CA TRP A 161 0.10 8.39 12.69
C TRP A 161 -1.10 8.05 13.55
N CYS A 162 -1.45 8.96 14.45
CA CYS A 162 -2.44 8.67 15.46
C CYS A 162 -3.37 9.85 15.72
N PRO A 163 -4.65 9.58 16.05
CA PRO A 163 -5.54 10.63 16.49
C PRO A 163 -5.07 11.17 17.85
N SER A 164 -5.24 12.47 18.02
CA SER A 164 -4.90 13.23 19.21
C SER A 164 -6.06 14.17 19.50
N THR A 165 -6.69 13.96 20.65
CA THR A 165 -7.70 14.87 21.18
C THR A 165 -7.03 16.13 21.71
N ARG A 166 -7.20 17.26 21.04
CA ARG A 166 -6.81 18.55 21.61
C ARG A 166 -7.96 19.05 22.47
N HIS A 167 -7.76 19.06 23.79
CA HIS A 167 -8.54 19.93 24.66
C HIS A 167 -8.04 21.36 24.41
N HIS A 168 -8.91 22.25 23.95
CA HIS A 168 -8.59 23.66 23.85
C HIS A 168 -8.49 24.23 25.27
N ASN A 169 -7.33 24.09 25.92
CA ASN A 169 -7.09 24.66 27.22
C ASN A 169 -7.10 26.20 27.10
N GLY A 170 -8.15 26.85 27.62
CA GLY A 170 -8.02 28.20 28.18
C GLY A 170 -8.62 29.39 27.43
N LEU A 171 -9.59 29.22 26.52
CA LEU A 171 -10.42 30.36 26.11
C LEU A 171 -11.88 29.95 25.99
N GLY A 172 -12.65 30.29 27.02
CA GLY A 172 -14.08 30.08 27.06
C GLY A 172 -14.81 31.09 26.18
N THR A 173 -15.61 30.59 25.24
CA THR A 173 -16.80 31.27 24.73
C THR A 173 -17.83 30.22 24.31
N GLY A 174 -18.68 29.83 25.27
CA GLY A 174 -20.13 29.66 25.09
C GLY A 174 -20.71 28.87 23.91
N SER A 175 -19.99 27.90 23.33
CA SER A 175 -20.55 26.97 22.35
C SER A 175 -19.91 25.61 22.55
N GLU A 176 -20.73 24.55 22.61
CA GLU A 176 -20.31 23.15 22.52
C GLU A 176 -19.70 22.89 21.13
N ALA A 177 -18.54 23.50 20.85
CA ALA A 177 -17.78 23.17 19.67
C ALA A 177 -17.30 21.72 19.84
N PRO A 178 -17.68 20.80 18.93
CA PRO A 178 -17.28 19.41 19.04
C PRO A 178 -15.76 19.32 19.07
N LEU A 179 -15.25 18.46 19.97
CA LEU A 179 -13.82 18.20 20.12
C LEU A 179 -13.25 17.83 18.74
N ARG A 180 -12.43 18.72 18.15
CA ARG A 180 -11.77 18.44 16.88
C ARG A 180 -10.63 17.46 17.12
N GLU A 181 -10.79 16.25 16.60
CA GLU A 181 -9.73 15.25 16.56
C GLU A 181 -8.64 15.71 15.58
N THR A 182 -7.42 15.85 16.09
CA THR A 182 -6.24 16.18 15.26
C THR A 182 -5.41 14.93 15.04
N TRP A 183 -4.56 14.92 14.02
CA TRP A 183 -3.66 13.80 13.74
C TRP A 183 -2.20 14.22 13.88
N LYS A 184 -1.36 13.35 14.43
CA LYS A 184 0.09 13.60 14.56
C LYS A 184 0.90 12.33 14.34
N CYS A 185 2.15 12.50 13.91
CA CYS A 185 3.14 11.45 13.97
C CYS A 185 3.52 11.22 15.44
N ARG A 186 3.17 10.06 15.99
CA ARG A 186 3.47 9.69 17.39
C ARG A 186 4.85 9.07 17.52
N ASN A 187 5.22 8.22 16.57
CA ASN A 187 6.47 7.45 16.59
C ASN A 187 7.13 7.43 15.21
N THR A 188 8.45 7.37 15.22
CA THR A 188 9.31 7.34 14.04
C THR A 188 10.44 6.35 14.32
N ILE A 189 10.69 5.43 13.39
CA ILE A 189 11.74 4.41 13.50
C ILE A 189 12.56 4.44 12.22
N ASP A 190 13.87 4.65 12.35
CA ASP A 190 14.79 4.60 11.22
C ASP A 190 15.19 3.15 10.92
N MET A 191 14.84 2.67 9.72
CA MET A 191 15.12 1.30 9.29
C MET A 191 16.44 1.19 8.48
N ASN A 192 17.11 2.31 8.16
CA ASN A 192 18.32 2.31 7.32
C ASN A 192 19.42 1.42 7.92
N GLY A 193 19.55 1.39 9.25
CA GLY A 193 20.54 0.55 9.94
C GLY A 193 20.33 -0.97 9.81
N TYR A 194 19.13 -1.41 9.41
CA TYR A 194 18.80 -2.84 9.27
C TYR A 194 18.94 -3.34 7.83
N VAL A 195 18.89 -2.43 6.85
CA VAL A 195 19.01 -2.76 5.43
C VAL A 195 20.50 -2.78 5.06
N ILE A 196 21.10 -3.98 5.05
CA ILE A 196 22.53 -4.15 4.77
C ILE A 196 22.82 -3.84 3.29
N GLY A 197 23.85 -3.02 3.04
CA GLY A 197 24.41 -2.81 1.70
C GLY A 197 23.58 -1.91 0.77
N HIS A 198 22.76 -1.03 1.32
CA HIS A 198 22.00 -0.04 0.54
C HIS A 198 22.59 1.36 0.71
N ASN A 199 22.55 2.16 -0.36
CA ASN A 199 22.65 3.60 -0.20
C ASN A 199 21.25 4.17 0.13
N PRO A 200 21.17 5.22 0.96
CA PRO A 200 19.90 5.89 1.25
C PRO A 200 19.15 6.24 -0.05
N GLY A 201 17.87 5.86 -0.14
CA GLY A 201 17.02 6.13 -1.30
C GLY A 201 17.00 5.05 -2.39
N GLU A 202 17.73 3.93 -2.24
CA GLU A 202 17.71 2.81 -3.21
C GLU A 202 16.60 1.77 -2.96
N CYS A 203 15.77 1.97 -1.93
CA CYS A 203 14.68 1.05 -1.62
C CYS A 203 13.51 1.24 -2.58
N SER A 204 13.21 0.18 -3.34
CA SER A 204 12.21 0.21 -4.41
C SER A 204 10.82 -0.20 -3.95
N ALA A 205 10.73 -1.00 -2.88
CA ALA A 205 9.46 -1.46 -2.32
C ALA A 205 9.61 -1.79 -0.83
N ALA A 206 8.50 -1.82 -0.12
CA ALA A 206 8.43 -2.37 1.23
C ALA A 206 7.02 -2.91 1.46
N SER A 207 6.87 -3.82 2.42
CA SER A 207 5.56 -4.21 2.92
C SER A 207 5.53 -4.18 4.44
N ILE A 208 4.48 -3.61 5.00
CA ILE A 208 4.24 -3.53 6.44
C ILE A 208 2.91 -4.17 6.80
N ASN A 209 2.90 -4.91 7.91
CA ASN A 209 1.67 -5.51 8.39
C ASN A 209 1.68 -5.70 9.90
N PHE A 210 0.58 -5.30 10.54
CA PHE A 210 0.37 -5.59 11.94
C PHE A 210 -0.08 -7.04 12.10
N SER A 211 0.44 -7.68 13.15
CA SER A 211 -0.10 -8.91 13.72
C SER A 211 -1.58 -8.76 14.05
N GLU A 212 -2.30 -9.88 14.09
CA GLU A 212 -3.76 -9.89 14.30
C GLU A 212 -4.18 -9.29 15.65
N ASP A 213 -3.34 -9.40 16.67
CA ASP A 213 -3.55 -8.79 17.99
C ASP A 213 -3.17 -7.29 18.02
N GLY A 214 -2.41 -6.83 17.03
CA GLY A 214 -1.89 -5.48 16.91
C GLY A 214 -0.69 -5.19 17.83
N SER A 215 -0.03 -6.22 18.38
CA SER A 215 1.11 -6.08 19.31
C SER A 215 2.45 -5.97 18.59
N VAL A 216 2.57 -6.61 17.42
CA VAL A 216 3.77 -6.62 16.57
C VAL A 216 3.47 -6.00 15.21
N LEU A 217 4.40 -5.21 14.68
CA LEU A 217 4.42 -4.73 13.30
C LEU A 217 5.60 -5.37 12.57
N ALA A 218 5.33 -6.08 11.48
CA ALA A 218 6.36 -6.57 10.57
C ALA A 218 6.66 -5.52 9.49
N VAL A 219 7.94 -5.39 9.16
CA VAL A 219 8.44 -4.56 8.06
C VAL A 219 9.35 -5.41 7.18
N CYS A 220 9.00 -5.55 5.91
CA CYS A 220 9.80 -6.26 4.90
C CYS A 220 10.25 -5.26 3.82
N PRO A 221 11.46 -4.68 3.91
CA PRO A 221 11.96 -3.76 2.90
C PRO A 221 12.63 -4.50 1.73
N GLN A 222 12.47 -3.99 0.52
CA GLN A 222 13.19 -4.44 -0.66
C GLN A 222 14.18 -3.36 -1.12
N SER A 223 15.46 -3.72 -1.14
CA SER A 223 16.52 -2.92 -1.77
C SER A 223 16.79 -3.44 -3.17
N ALA A 224 17.01 -2.55 -4.13
CA ALA A 224 17.45 -2.93 -5.47
C ALA A 224 18.84 -3.60 -5.49
N SER A 225 19.68 -3.33 -4.48
CA SER A 225 21.06 -3.84 -4.38
C SER A 225 21.17 -5.20 -3.67
N SER A 226 20.13 -5.62 -2.94
CA SER A 226 20.15 -6.83 -2.11
C SER A 226 19.14 -7.85 -2.59
N ASN A 227 19.63 -9.05 -2.91
CA ASN A 227 18.78 -10.17 -3.29
C ASN A 227 18.28 -10.96 -2.07
N THR A 228 18.69 -10.61 -0.86
CA THR A 228 18.30 -11.33 0.36
C THR A 228 17.21 -10.56 1.08
N GLY A 229 16.02 -11.15 1.15
CA GLY A 229 14.87 -10.57 1.82
C GLY A 229 15.05 -10.46 3.33
N LEU A 230 14.73 -9.29 3.86
CA LEU A 230 14.76 -8.97 5.29
C LEU A 230 13.33 -8.85 5.81
N ALA A 231 13.07 -9.36 7.01
CA ALA A 231 11.92 -8.95 7.80
C ALA A 231 12.38 -8.46 9.17
N VAL A 232 11.76 -7.39 9.65
CA VAL A 232 12.00 -6.80 10.97
C VAL A 232 10.67 -6.80 11.73
N LEU A 233 10.70 -7.27 12.98
CA LEU A 233 9.56 -7.27 13.89
C LEU A 233 9.74 -6.16 14.92
N ILE A 234 8.73 -5.31 15.02
CA ILE A 234 8.71 -4.12 15.86
C ILE A 234 7.63 -4.27 16.91
N ASP A 235 7.98 -4.05 18.16
CA ASP A 235 7.01 -3.98 19.25
C ASP A 235 6.20 -2.68 19.14
N THR A 236 4.88 -2.76 19.13
CA THR A 236 4.01 -1.59 18.88
C THR A 236 3.64 -0.81 20.15
N GLN A 237 4.16 -1.23 21.31
CA GLN A 237 4.03 -0.52 22.58
C GLN A 237 5.24 0.40 22.81
N SER A 238 6.46 -0.12 22.62
CA SER A 238 7.71 0.65 22.72
C SER A 238 8.17 1.23 21.39
N TYR A 239 7.68 0.72 20.25
CA TYR A 239 8.17 1.06 18.90
C TYR A 239 9.66 0.79 18.73
N GLU A 240 10.13 -0.29 19.35
CA GLU A 240 11.50 -0.78 19.23
C GLU A 240 11.55 -2.05 18.38
N VAL A 241 12.63 -2.21 17.63
CA VAL A 241 12.91 -3.44 16.91
C VAL A 241 13.24 -4.54 17.91
N ARG A 242 12.47 -5.64 17.86
CA ARG A 242 12.67 -6.79 18.74
C ARG A 242 13.37 -7.95 18.06
N HIS A 243 13.20 -8.09 16.76
CA HIS A 243 13.78 -9.19 16.00
C HIS A 243 13.98 -8.80 14.54
N SER A 244 15.00 -9.32 13.90
CA SER A 244 15.22 -9.20 12.46
C SER A 244 15.73 -10.52 11.90
N ARG A 245 15.29 -10.85 10.69
CA ARG A 245 15.69 -12.09 10.01
C ARG A 245 15.91 -11.84 8.53
N THR A 246 17.05 -12.31 8.04
CA THR A 246 17.45 -12.24 6.63
C THR A 246 17.20 -13.58 5.92
N GLY A 247 17.26 -13.56 4.59
CA GLY A 247 17.09 -14.76 3.76
C GLY A 247 15.65 -15.27 3.70
N LEU A 248 14.67 -14.40 3.97
CA LEU A 248 13.26 -14.79 4.00
C LEU A 248 12.59 -14.82 2.62
N TYR A 249 13.13 -14.12 1.64
CA TYR A 249 12.63 -14.13 0.27
C TYR A 249 13.75 -13.73 -0.69
N SER A 250 13.57 -14.02 -1.97
CA SER A 250 14.43 -13.54 -3.05
C SER A 250 13.60 -12.87 -4.14
N GLY A 251 14.23 -11.91 -4.83
CA GLY A 251 13.60 -11.14 -5.89
C GLY A 251 12.60 -10.09 -5.39
N GLU A 252 11.69 -9.71 -6.28
CA GLU A 252 10.72 -8.65 -6.05
C GLU A 252 9.68 -9.04 -4.98
N LEU A 253 9.48 -8.16 -4.00
CA LEU A 253 8.50 -8.32 -2.92
C LEU A 253 7.12 -7.89 -3.41
N TYR A 254 6.14 -8.78 -3.27
CA TYR A 254 4.74 -8.48 -3.58
C TYR A 254 3.89 -8.20 -2.34
N GLY A 255 4.31 -8.68 -1.18
CA GLY A 255 3.68 -8.30 0.08
C GLY A 255 3.99 -9.25 1.23
N ALA A 256 3.76 -8.77 2.45
CA ALA A 256 3.84 -9.55 3.67
C ALA A 256 2.57 -9.40 4.49
N LYS A 257 2.02 -10.49 5.02
CA LYS A 257 0.81 -10.49 5.86
C LYS A 257 0.93 -11.51 7.00
N PHE A 258 0.48 -11.12 8.19
CA PHE A 258 0.36 -12.04 9.32
C PHE A 258 -0.87 -12.95 9.16
N LEU A 259 -0.72 -14.18 9.63
CA LEU A 259 -1.77 -15.18 9.80
C LEU A 259 -1.47 -15.98 11.09
N GLY A 260 -2.14 -15.63 12.18
CA GLY A 260 -1.77 -16.07 13.53
C GLY A 260 -0.33 -15.67 13.87
N CYS A 261 0.49 -16.67 14.27
CA CYS A 261 1.92 -16.51 14.53
C CYS A 261 2.81 -16.62 13.27
N HIS A 262 2.23 -16.73 12.08
CA HIS A 262 2.99 -16.86 10.85
C HIS A 262 3.02 -15.53 10.09
N LEU A 263 4.21 -15.11 9.68
CA LEU A 263 4.39 -14.07 8.68
C LEU A 263 4.51 -14.74 7.30
N ILE A 264 3.53 -14.49 6.44
CA ILE A 264 3.51 -14.95 5.05
C ILE A 264 4.13 -13.86 4.19
N ILE A 265 5.18 -14.18 3.44
CA ILE A 265 5.88 -13.25 2.56
C ILE A 265 5.84 -13.80 1.15
N ALA A 266 5.25 -13.04 0.23
CA ALA A 266 5.18 -13.39 -1.19
C ALA A 266 6.23 -12.57 -1.97
N SER A 267 7.05 -13.26 -2.74
CA SER A 267 8.00 -12.66 -3.67
C SER A 267 7.89 -13.30 -5.05
N LYS A 268 8.59 -12.72 -6.03
CA LYS A 268 8.65 -13.22 -7.40
C LYS A 268 9.00 -14.69 -7.52
N GLU A 269 9.94 -15.16 -6.71
CA GLU A 269 10.50 -16.49 -6.84
C GLU A 269 9.92 -17.47 -5.82
N SER A 270 9.36 -16.97 -4.71
CA SER A 270 9.00 -17.83 -3.59
C SER A 270 7.90 -17.26 -2.71
N VAL A 271 7.30 -18.16 -1.92
CA VAL A 271 6.40 -17.82 -0.82
C VAL A 271 7.01 -18.39 0.45
N SER A 272 7.34 -17.53 1.39
CA SER A 272 7.90 -17.92 2.67
C SER A 272 6.86 -17.79 3.78
N ILE A 273 6.79 -18.82 4.62
CA ILE A 273 5.92 -18.93 5.77
C ILE A 273 6.84 -19.02 6.98
N TRP A 274 7.00 -17.90 7.67
CA TRP A 274 7.84 -17.81 8.85
C TRP A 274 6.98 -17.85 10.11
N ASN A 275 7.14 -18.89 10.93
CA ASN A 275 6.60 -18.92 12.29
C ASN A 275 7.50 -18.05 13.16
N THR A 276 6.98 -16.90 13.61
CA THR A 276 7.75 -15.91 14.37
C THR A 276 7.98 -16.27 15.84
N VAL A 277 7.30 -17.33 16.33
CA VAL A 277 7.43 -17.81 17.71
C VAL A 277 8.50 -18.90 17.79
N ASP A 278 8.42 -19.90 16.91
CA ASP A 278 9.37 -21.02 16.87
C ASP A 278 10.61 -20.73 16.02
N ASP A 279 10.61 -19.60 15.32
CA ASP A 279 11.64 -19.17 14.39
C ASP A 279 11.94 -20.19 13.26
N ILE A 280 10.86 -20.83 12.76
CA ILE A 280 10.92 -21.81 11.67
C ILE A 280 10.41 -21.18 10.39
N VAL A 281 11.18 -21.31 9.31
CA VAL A 281 10.81 -20.83 7.97
C VAL A 281 10.55 -22.01 7.06
N ARG A 282 9.42 -21.97 6.36
CA ARG A 282 9.10 -22.87 5.25
C ARG A 282 8.96 -22.05 3.98
N THR A 283 9.79 -22.33 2.99
CA THR A 283 9.77 -21.63 1.71
C THR A 283 9.29 -22.55 0.63
N VAL A 284 8.42 -22.03 -0.23
CA VAL A 284 7.90 -22.72 -1.40
C VAL A 284 8.39 -21.95 -2.62
N ASN A 285 9.14 -22.62 -3.50
CA ASN A 285 9.62 -22.02 -4.74
C ASN A 285 8.50 -22.04 -5.79
N LEU A 286 8.18 -20.89 -6.35
CA LEU A 286 7.18 -20.75 -7.40
C LEU A 286 7.74 -21.14 -8.78
N ALA A 287 9.07 -21.06 -8.96
CA ALA A 287 9.75 -21.39 -10.21
C ALA A 287 9.63 -22.88 -10.61
N GLU A 288 9.56 -23.79 -9.63
CA GLU A 288 9.40 -25.22 -9.86
C GLU A 288 7.93 -25.62 -10.13
N ALA A 289 6.98 -24.76 -9.76
CA ALA A 289 5.55 -25.07 -9.79
C ALA A 289 4.86 -24.79 -11.13
N ASN A 290 5.44 -24.00 -12.04
CA ASN A 290 5.19 -23.96 -13.50
C ASN A 290 6.01 -22.80 -14.12
N SER A 291 6.72 -23.07 -15.22
CA SER A 291 7.48 -22.10 -16.01
C SER A 291 6.66 -20.97 -16.66
N SER A 292 5.34 -20.95 -16.44
CA SER A 292 4.38 -20.02 -17.04
C SER A 292 4.00 -18.85 -16.12
N PHE A 293 4.11 -18.98 -14.79
CA PHE A 293 3.56 -18.00 -13.83
C PHE A 293 4.34 -16.68 -13.66
N ALA A 294 5.42 -16.45 -14.42
CA ALA A 294 6.52 -15.59 -13.98
C ALA A 294 6.53 -14.13 -14.50
N THR A 295 5.45 -13.61 -15.09
CA THR A 295 5.52 -12.32 -15.81
C THR A 295 4.59 -11.22 -15.31
N GLY A 296 3.75 -11.44 -14.30
CA GLY A 296 2.79 -10.44 -13.81
C GLY A 296 2.86 -10.16 -12.30
N SER A 297 2.11 -9.15 -11.87
CA SER A 297 1.96 -8.79 -10.45
C SER A 297 1.31 -9.93 -9.65
N GLN A 298 1.71 -10.05 -8.38
CA GLN A 298 1.06 -10.97 -7.45
C GLN A 298 0.35 -10.20 -6.33
N LEU A 299 -0.75 -10.76 -5.85
CA LEU A 299 -1.51 -10.24 -4.72
C LEU A 299 -1.58 -11.30 -3.62
N LEU A 300 -1.34 -10.88 -2.38
CA LEU A 300 -1.44 -11.73 -1.19
C LEU A 300 -2.64 -11.30 -0.34
N ALA A 301 -3.51 -12.27 -0.04
CA ALA A 301 -4.63 -12.09 0.89
C ALA A 301 -4.59 -13.16 1.98
N VAL A 302 -5.01 -12.81 3.20
CA VAL A 302 -5.07 -13.73 4.34
C VAL A 302 -6.48 -13.75 4.92
N ASN A 303 -6.89 -14.90 5.45
CA ASN A 303 -8.13 -15.07 6.19
C ASN A 303 -7.84 -15.69 7.56
N PRO A 304 -7.77 -14.86 8.61
CA PRO A 304 -7.59 -15.29 10.00
C PRO A 304 -8.62 -16.31 10.49
N LYS A 305 -9.87 -16.25 10.00
CA LYS A 305 -10.94 -17.11 10.49
C LYS A 305 -10.76 -18.57 10.08
N SER A 306 -10.34 -18.80 8.85
CA SER A 306 -10.09 -20.15 8.32
C SER A 306 -8.62 -20.57 8.40
N GLN A 307 -7.73 -19.69 8.88
CA GLN A 307 -6.28 -19.92 8.87
C GLN A 307 -5.77 -20.29 7.46
N THR A 308 -6.26 -19.54 6.47
CA THR A 308 -5.89 -19.71 5.05
C THR A 308 -5.32 -18.42 4.49
N PHE A 309 -4.50 -18.53 3.45
CA PHE A 309 -4.09 -17.40 2.62
C PHE A 309 -4.27 -17.73 1.15
N ALA A 310 -4.28 -16.70 0.30
CA ALA A 310 -4.42 -16.85 -1.14
C ALA A 310 -3.41 -15.96 -1.85
N LEU A 311 -2.89 -16.48 -2.97
CA LEU A 311 -2.02 -15.77 -3.88
C LEU A 311 -2.72 -15.68 -5.23
N ALA A 312 -2.89 -14.47 -5.73
CA ALA A 312 -3.35 -14.25 -7.10
C ALA A 312 -2.17 -13.82 -7.96
N THR A 313 -1.95 -14.47 -9.09
CA THR A 313 -0.89 -14.12 -10.04
C THR A 313 -1.51 -13.77 -11.39
N GLN A 314 -1.02 -12.68 -12.00
CA GLN A 314 -1.38 -12.34 -13.36
C GLN A 314 -0.47 -13.06 -14.35
N HIS A 315 -1.07 -13.75 -15.31
CA HIS A 315 -0.37 -14.36 -16.43
C HIS A 315 -0.53 -13.49 -17.67
N LEU A 316 0.59 -12.97 -18.18
CA LEU A 316 0.66 -12.29 -19.46
C LEU A 316 1.12 -13.30 -20.51
N GLU A 317 0.20 -13.76 -21.37
CA GLU A 317 0.56 -14.57 -22.52
C GLU A 317 1.45 -13.75 -23.47
N ASN A 318 2.65 -14.26 -23.75
CA ASN A 318 3.57 -13.64 -24.70
C ASN A 318 3.13 -13.95 -26.13
N GLU A 319 2.85 -12.91 -26.92
CA GLU A 319 2.45 -12.99 -28.32
C GLU A 319 3.56 -13.56 -29.22
N ALA A 320 3.50 -14.86 -29.51
CA ALA A 320 4.01 -15.41 -30.77
C ALA A 320 2.86 -15.74 -31.76
N ALA A 321 1.61 -15.39 -31.44
CA ALA A 321 0.44 -15.73 -32.24
C ALA A 321 -0.48 -14.52 -32.50
N LYS A 322 -0.22 -13.83 -33.62
CA LYS A 322 -1.15 -13.05 -34.46
C LYS A 322 -2.26 -12.25 -33.73
N LYS A 323 -2.01 -10.94 -33.55
CA LYS A 323 -2.90 -9.80 -33.90
C LYS A 323 -4.37 -9.82 -33.41
N LYS A 324 -4.71 -10.55 -32.35
CA LYS A 324 -6.04 -10.48 -31.72
C LYS A 324 -5.94 -10.48 -30.20
N SER A 325 -6.11 -9.28 -29.63
CA SER A 325 -6.44 -9.00 -28.22
C SER A 325 -5.60 -9.73 -27.17
N ARG A 326 -4.68 -9.01 -26.53
CA ARG A 326 -4.04 -9.45 -25.27
C ARG A 326 -5.12 -9.90 -24.28
N LYS A 327 -5.21 -11.19 -24.00
CA LYS A 327 -6.00 -11.73 -22.90
C LYS A 327 -5.08 -11.88 -21.69
N SER A 328 -5.40 -11.20 -20.61
CA SER A 328 -4.77 -11.47 -19.30
C SER A 328 -5.55 -12.57 -18.61
N ALA A 329 -4.86 -13.62 -18.16
CA ALA A 329 -5.45 -14.64 -17.30
C ALA A 329 -4.97 -14.39 -15.85
N PHE A 330 -5.82 -14.68 -14.87
CA PHE A 330 -5.48 -14.58 -13.45
C PHE A 330 -5.64 -15.95 -12.80
N TYR A 331 -4.65 -16.34 -12.01
CA TYR A 331 -4.66 -17.61 -11.27
C TYR A 331 -4.69 -17.32 -9.78
N ALA A 332 -5.65 -17.89 -9.06
CA ALA A 332 -5.74 -17.78 -7.61
C ALA A 332 -5.41 -19.13 -6.97
N MET A 333 -4.40 -19.14 -6.12
CA MET A 333 -3.96 -20.31 -5.35
C MET A 333 -4.32 -20.09 -3.89
N PHE A 334 -5.17 -20.96 -3.35
CA PHE A 334 -5.57 -20.93 -1.94
C PHE A 334 -4.69 -21.89 -1.16
N LEU A 335 -4.35 -21.56 0.08
CA LEU A 335 -3.44 -22.33 0.91
C LEU A 335 -3.98 -22.37 2.33
N THR A 336 -3.98 -23.56 2.94
CA THR A 336 -4.39 -23.73 4.33
C THR A 336 -3.18 -24.07 5.18
N LEU A 337 -3.01 -23.36 6.29
CA LEU A 337 -2.03 -23.72 7.32
C LEU A 337 -2.57 -24.91 8.13
N VAL A 338 -2.61 -26.10 7.52
CA VAL A 338 -2.77 -27.37 8.26
C VAL A 338 -1.38 -27.99 8.38
N ASN A 339 -1.11 -28.81 9.40
CA ASN A 339 0.06 -29.68 9.40
C ASN A 339 -0.35 -31.06 8.83
N PRO A 340 0.19 -31.53 7.69
CA PRO A 340 1.02 -30.81 6.71
C PRO A 340 0.20 -29.84 5.84
N ILE A 341 0.86 -28.82 5.30
CA ILE A 341 0.23 -27.81 4.44
C ILE A 341 -0.33 -28.55 3.22
N ARG A 342 -1.67 -28.59 3.09
CA ARG A 342 -2.34 -29.22 1.96
C ARG A 342 -2.62 -28.15 0.90
N TRP A 343 -2.08 -28.38 -0.30
CA TRP A 343 -2.40 -27.60 -1.49
C TRP A 343 -3.77 -28.03 -2.04
N PRO A 344 -4.72 -27.09 -2.24
CA PRO A 344 -5.92 -27.38 -3.00
C PRO A 344 -5.62 -27.43 -4.50
N TYR A 345 -6.47 -28.18 -5.20
CA TYR A 345 -6.48 -28.31 -6.65
C TYR A 345 -6.69 -26.97 -7.35
N ASN A 346 -5.99 -26.74 -8.45
CA ASN A 346 -6.11 -25.57 -9.30
C ASN A 346 -7.58 -25.35 -9.72
N PHE A 347 -8.17 -24.23 -9.33
CA PHE A 347 -9.41 -23.75 -9.92
C PHE A 347 -9.07 -22.65 -10.92
N SER A 348 -9.32 -22.88 -12.21
CA SER A 348 -9.32 -21.79 -13.17
C SER A 348 -10.68 -21.09 -13.11
N LEU A 349 -10.70 -19.81 -12.72
CA LEU A 349 -11.81 -18.95 -13.10
C LEU A 349 -11.64 -18.65 -14.60
N VAL A 350 -12.56 -19.17 -15.42
CA VAL A 350 -12.65 -18.92 -16.87
C VAL A 350 -13.24 -17.55 -17.12
#